data_AF-A0A0F8BLP8-F1
#
_entry.id   AF-A0A0F8BLP8-F1
#
_cell.length_a   1.000
_cell.length_b   1.000
_cell.length_c   1.000
_cell.angle_alpha   90.00
_cell.angle_beta   90.00
_cell.angle_gamma   90.00
#
_symmetry.space_group_name_H-M   'P 1'
#
loop_
_entity.id
_entity.type
_entity.pdbx_description
1 polymer ?
#
loop_
_entity_poly.entity_id
_entity_poly.type
_entity_poly.pdbx_seq_one_letter_code
_entity_poly.pdbx_strand_id
1 'polypeptide(L)'
;MISPSSLLPAVLSFLGLYQNNFIENHGYELRTIDHLHMIRSPHLYDGREFVNAIGFTPEAKAATIYFANNELEQTHENKLSLAEIYITLCDKEGFQPGDMKWITFDVNADPETDGFITIIHKIRGIDPMDEVEILPGDMEWDLIARTEYFRVMQMITTESPEKILLRNYGYTNNLGDVFPTNCIYFSFSSDDTTSTTESGWPFDDEYQRDAVFLQELLNEAINNSEDSEDFEGSEVDQDSRESEDSEKNYETNSR
;
A
#
# COMPACT_ATOMS: atom_id res chain seq x y z
N MET A 1 12.34 16.81 67.96
CA MET A 1 12.32 15.70 66.97
C MET A 1 11.35 16.12 65.88
N ILE A 2 11.86 16.44 64.71
CA ILE A 2 11.10 17.01 63.58
C ILE A 2 10.94 15.89 62.56
N SER A 3 9.70 15.49 62.28
CA SER A 3 9.38 14.55 61.19
C SER A 3 9.60 15.23 59.83
N PRO A 4 10.30 14.61 58.88
CA PRO A 4 10.30 15.08 57.51
C PRO A 4 9.08 14.52 56.78
N SER A 5 8.16 15.40 56.41
CA SER A 5 7.08 15.11 55.47
C SER A 5 7.69 14.89 54.08
N SER A 6 7.59 13.66 53.58
CA SER A 6 7.95 13.30 52.21
C SER A 6 6.86 13.78 51.25
N LEU A 7 7.10 14.90 50.56
CA LEU A 7 6.31 15.33 49.41
C LEU A 7 6.79 14.54 48.18
N LEU A 8 6.00 13.57 47.74
CA LEU A 8 6.18 12.93 46.43
C LEU A 8 5.87 13.98 45.34
N PRO A 9 6.77 14.19 44.36
CA PRO A 9 6.46 15.03 43.22
C PRO A 9 5.64 14.19 42.23
N ALA A 10 4.35 14.48 42.13
CA ALA A 10 3.52 14.03 41.01
C ALA A 10 3.95 14.81 39.76
N VAL A 11 4.87 14.25 38.98
CA VAL A 11 5.39 14.88 37.77
C VAL A 11 4.90 14.11 36.54
N LEU A 12 3.96 14.74 35.86
CA LEU A 12 3.67 14.73 34.42
C LEU A 12 3.60 13.37 33.71
N SER A 13 2.37 12.85 33.57
CA SER A 13 1.99 11.87 32.53
C SER A 13 1.19 12.53 31.39
N PHE A 14 1.47 13.79 31.04
CA PHE A 14 0.68 14.56 30.05
C PHE A 14 1.33 14.68 28.66
N LEU A 15 2.50 14.06 28.41
CA LEU A 15 3.19 14.15 27.11
C LEU A 15 2.74 13.08 26.09
N GLY A 16 1.93 12.09 26.46
CA GLY A 16 1.59 10.96 25.59
C GLY A 16 0.39 11.16 24.64
N LEU A 17 -0.31 12.31 24.69
CA LEU A 17 -1.56 12.49 23.93
C LEU A 17 -1.43 13.40 22.69
N TYR A 18 -0.31 14.08 22.50
CA TYR A 18 -0.17 15.08 21.44
C TYR A 18 0.32 14.51 20.10
N GLN A 19 0.90 13.31 20.08
CA GLN A 19 1.41 12.67 18.85
C GLN A 19 0.39 11.81 18.11
N ASN A 20 -0.73 11.43 18.74
CA ASN A 20 -1.64 10.43 18.16
C ASN A 20 -2.47 10.94 16.96
N ASN A 21 -2.42 12.25 16.69
CA ASN A 21 -3.14 12.90 15.59
C ASN A 21 -2.20 13.65 14.63
N PHE A 22 -0.90 13.32 14.59
CA PHE A 22 0.05 14.09 13.76
C PHE A 22 -0.34 14.08 12.28
N ILE A 23 -0.74 12.94 11.73
CA ILE A 23 -1.20 12.78 10.34
C ILE A 23 -2.46 13.62 10.10
N GLU A 24 -3.44 13.51 10.98
CA GLU A 24 -4.72 14.21 10.89
C GLU A 24 -4.59 15.72 11.08
N ASN A 25 -3.63 16.17 11.90
CA ASN A 25 -3.32 17.59 12.08
C ASN A 25 -2.74 18.24 10.80
N HIS A 26 -2.21 17.43 9.88
CA HIS A 26 -1.77 17.89 8.55
C HIS A 26 -2.88 17.78 7.49
N GLY A 27 -4.11 17.41 7.89
CA GLY A 27 -5.27 17.35 7.02
C GLY A 27 -5.45 16.03 6.29
N TYR A 28 -4.62 15.02 6.59
CA TYR A 28 -4.78 13.67 6.06
C TYR A 28 -5.89 12.92 6.81
N GLU A 29 -6.52 11.95 6.15
CA GLU A 29 -7.40 10.98 6.80
C GLU A 29 -6.60 9.71 7.08
N LEU A 30 -6.58 9.25 8.33
CA LEU A 30 -5.99 7.99 8.72
C LEU A 30 -7.09 6.97 9.04
N ARG A 31 -7.12 5.88 8.29
CA ARG A 31 -7.96 4.71 8.57
C ARG A 31 -7.07 3.57 9.03
N THR A 32 -7.48 2.90 10.11
CA THR A 32 -6.74 1.76 10.68
C THR A 32 -7.66 0.54 10.76
N ILE A 33 -7.16 -0.62 10.32
CA ILE A 33 -7.79 -1.93 10.45
C ILE A 33 -6.72 -2.85 11.06
N ASP A 34 -6.86 -3.19 12.34
CA ASP A 34 -5.80 -3.84 13.13
C ASP A 34 -4.46 -3.09 12.99
N HIS A 35 -3.44 -3.73 12.41
CA HIS A 35 -2.10 -3.16 12.20
C HIS A 35 -1.90 -2.63 10.76
N LEU A 36 -2.97 -2.53 9.97
CA LEU A 36 -2.97 -1.91 8.65
C LEU A 36 -3.43 -0.46 8.76
N HIS A 37 -2.60 0.46 8.28
CA HIS A 37 -2.88 1.89 8.23
C HIS A 37 -2.97 2.37 6.78
N MET A 38 -4.09 2.98 6.43
CA MET A 38 -4.37 3.55 5.12
C MET A 38 -4.56 5.05 5.26
N ILE A 39 -3.83 5.82 4.47
CA ILE A 39 -3.74 7.28 4.60
C ILE A 39 -4.24 7.92 3.32
N ARG A 40 -5.20 8.86 3.42
CA ARG A 40 -5.67 9.68 2.29
C ARG A 40 -5.25 11.12 2.48
N SER A 41 -4.99 11.79 1.36
CA SER A 41 -4.81 13.22 1.31
C SER A 41 -5.93 13.85 0.49
N PRO A 42 -6.56 14.94 0.95
CA PRO A 42 -7.49 15.70 0.12
C PRO A 42 -6.82 16.31 -1.14
N HIS A 43 -5.49 16.32 -1.21
CA HIS A 43 -4.71 16.86 -2.32
C HIS A 43 -4.26 15.81 -3.36
N LEU A 44 -4.56 14.53 -3.13
CA LEU A 44 -4.33 13.44 -4.09
C LEU A 44 -5.68 12.99 -4.68
N TYR A 45 -5.88 13.18 -5.98
CA TYR A 45 -7.11 12.80 -6.71
C TYR A 45 -8.41 13.19 -5.98
N ASP A 46 -8.45 14.42 -5.45
CA ASP A 46 -9.57 14.99 -4.68
C ASP A 46 -9.92 14.19 -3.41
N GLY A 47 -8.96 13.50 -2.81
CA GLY A 47 -9.16 12.70 -1.59
C GLY A 47 -9.73 11.30 -1.82
N ARG A 48 -9.87 10.87 -3.07
CA ARG A 48 -10.49 9.59 -3.41
C ARG A 48 -9.52 8.41 -3.27
N GLU A 49 -8.23 8.66 -3.46
CA GLU A 49 -7.20 7.65 -3.39
C GLU A 49 -6.37 7.72 -2.10
N PHE A 50 -5.79 6.58 -1.74
CA PHE A 50 -4.84 6.51 -0.65
C PHE A 50 -3.46 6.95 -1.13
N VAL A 51 -2.82 7.79 -0.34
CA VAL A 51 -1.41 8.14 -0.50
C VAL A 51 -0.54 6.97 -0.05
N ASN A 52 -0.92 6.28 1.03
CA ASN A 52 -0.15 5.16 1.58
C ASN A 52 -1.07 4.07 2.13
N ALA A 53 -0.62 2.82 2.02
CA ALA A 53 -1.11 1.70 2.81
C ALA A 53 0.09 0.94 3.38
N ILE A 54 0.18 0.90 4.71
CA ILE A 54 1.30 0.33 5.45
C ILE A 54 0.75 -0.60 6.53
N GLY A 55 1.11 -1.87 6.43
CA GLY A 55 0.81 -2.90 7.42
C GLY A 55 2.00 -3.14 8.34
N PHE A 56 1.74 -3.42 9.61
CA PHE A 56 2.74 -3.89 10.56
C PHE A 56 2.42 -5.32 11.01
N THR A 57 3.47 -6.11 11.22
CA THR A 57 3.41 -7.40 11.91
C THR A 57 4.28 -7.32 13.16
N PRO A 58 3.71 -6.89 14.30
CA PRO A 58 4.43 -6.62 15.54
C PRO A 58 5.33 -7.76 16.02
N GLU A 59 4.84 -9.00 15.98
CA GLU A 59 5.52 -10.18 16.51
C GLU A 59 6.83 -10.45 15.78
N ALA A 60 6.85 -10.17 14.48
CA ALA A 60 8.02 -10.37 13.65
C ALA A 60 8.86 -9.10 13.45
N LYS A 61 8.39 -7.96 13.99
CA LYS A 61 8.96 -6.64 13.73
C LYS A 61 9.13 -6.38 12.24
N ALA A 62 8.05 -6.59 11.50
CA ALA A 62 8.02 -6.40 10.06
C ALA A 62 7.03 -5.30 9.69
N ALA A 63 7.32 -4.59 8.61
CA ALA A 63 6.39 -3.66 7.96
C ALA A 63 6.21 -4.05 6.49
N THR A 64 4.97 -4.07 6.01
CA THR A 64 4.62 -4.24 4.59
C THR A 64 4.12 -2.90 4.05
N ILE A 65 4.71 -2.43 2.97
CA ILE A 65 4.27 -1.23 2.26
C ILE A 65 3.61 -1.68 0.97
N TYR A 66 2.27 -1.64 0.95
CA TYR A 66 1.48 -2.08 -0.20
C TYR A 66 1.57 -1.06 -1.34
N PHE A 67 1.56 0.23 -1.01
CA PHE A 67 1.84 1.31 -1.95
C PHE A 67 2.26 2.60 -1.23
N ALA A 68 3.05 3.43 -1.91
CA ALA A 68 3.53 4.71 -1.40
C ALA A 68 3.55 5.80 -2.48
N ASN A 69 2.41 6.48 -2.61
CA ASN A 69 2.09 7.43 -3.68
C ASN A 69 2.36 8.90 -3.28
N ASN A 70 3.19 9.16 -2.26
CA ASN A 70 3.48 10.52 -1.78
C ASN A 70 4.01 11.42 -2.90
N GLU A 71 4.72 10.88 -3.89
CA GLU A 71 5.26 11.65 -5.02
C GLU A 71 4.17 12.14 -6.00
N LEU A 72 3.01 11.48 -6.03
CA LEU A 72 1.87 11.87 -6.89
C LEU A 72 1.08 13.04 -6.30
N GLU A 73 1.15 13.23 -4.98
CA GLU A 73 0.49 14.33 -4.29
C GLU A 73 1.15 15.68 -4.63
N GLN A 74 0.34 16.68 -4.97
CA GLN A 74 0.84 18.02 -5.28
C GLN A 74 1.56 18.64 -4.07
N THR A 75 2.56 19.49 -4.31
CA THR A 75 3.26 20.17 -3.20
C THR A 75 2.34 21.19 -2.53
N HIS A 76 2.18 21.09 -1.21
CA HIS A 76 1.48 22.07 -0.37
C HIS A 76 2.14 22.17 1.02
N GLU A 77 1.77 23.19 1.79
CA GLU A 77 2.39 23.50 3.09
C GLU A 77 2.31 22.34 4.09
N ASN A 78 1.20 21.60 4.06
CA ASN A 78 0.97 20.47 4.98
C ASN A 78 1.39 19.10 4.43
N LYS A 79 2.12 19.04 3.30
CA LYS A 79 2.46 17.76 2.68
C LYS A 79 3.43 16.99 3.57
N LEU A 80 3.07 15.77 3.94
CA LEU A 80 3.92 14.85 4.70
C LEU A 80 4.75 13.99 3.74
N SER A 81 6.03 13.87 4.06
CA SER A 81 6.90 12.87 3.42
C SER A 81 6.53 11.46 3.88
N LEU A 82 6.90 10.46 3.07
CA LEU A 82 6.75 9.06 3.47
C LEU A 82 7.47 8.75 4.79
N ALA A 83 8.65 9.33 5.00
CA ALA A 83 9.42 9.16 6.23
C ALA A 83 8.65 9.65 7.46
N GLU A 84 8.05 10.84 7.38
CA GLU A 84 7.25 11.40 8.49
C GLU A 84 6.02 10.55 8.80
N ILE A 85 5.32 10.05 7.76
CA ILE A 85 4.19 9.14 7.94
C ILE A 85 4.66 7.84 8.58
N TYR A 86 5.71 7.21 8.04
CA TYR A 86 6.23 5.94 8.53
C TYR A 86 6.70 6.01 9.99
N ILE A 87 7.46 7.05 10.36
CA ILE A 87 7.92 7.28 11.74
C ILE A 87 6.72 7.46 12.67
N THR A 88 5.71 8.24 12.24
CA THR A 88 4.49 8.45 13.04
C THR A 88 3.73 7.15 13.28
N LEU A 89 3.64 6.29 12.26
CA LEU A 89 2.98 4.99 12.39
C LEU A 89 3.80 4.01 13.24
N CYS A 90 5.14 4.01 13.12
CA CYS A 90 6.00 3.24 14.03
C CYS A 90 5.76 3.64 15.49
N ASP A 91 5.76 4.95 15.78
CA ASP A 91 5.49 5.47 17.13
C ASP A 91 4.09 5.03 17.63
N LYS A 92 3.09 5.03 16.73
CA LYS A 92 1.72 4.58 17.03
C LYS A 92 1.66 3.10 17.40
N GLU A 93 2.43 2.27 16.71
CA GLU A 93 2.54 0.82 16.94
C GLU A 93 3.53 0.48 18.07
N GLY A 94 4.19 1.48 18.67
CA GLY A 94 5.12 1.29 19.78
C GLY A 94 6.51 0.80 19.36
N PHE A 95 6.91 1.07 18.11
CA PHE A 95 8.21 0.73 17.54
C PHE A 95 9.03 1.97 17.20
N GLN A 96 10.35 1.81 17.18
CA GLN A 96 11.22 2.72 16.44
C GLN A 96 11.42 2.17 15.01
N PRO A 97 11.63 3.03 14.00
CA PRO A 97 11.93 2.57 12.63
C PRO A 97 13.08 1.55 12.57
N GLY A 98 14.13 1.74 13.37
CA GLY A 98 15.28 0.81 13.46
C GLY A 98 15.01 -0.47 14.25
N ASP A 99 13.84 -0.64 14.85
CA ASP A 99 13.46 -1.92 15.46
C ASP A 99 13.04 -2.96 14.40
N MET A 100 12.71 -2.50 13.19
CA MET A 100 12.16 -3.35 12.14
C MET A 100 13.24 -4.29 11.58
N LYS A 101 12.98 -5.58 11.65
CA LYS A 101 13.81 -6.61 11.06
C LYS A 101 13.58 -6.75 9.56
N TRP A 102 12.36 -6.45 9.12
CA TRP A 102 11.91 -6.66 7.77
C TRP A 102 11.09 -5.48 7.26
N ILE A 103 11.36 -5.06 6.03
CA ILE A 103 10.50 -4.16 5.27
C ILE A 103 10.18 -4.84 3.95
N THR A 104 8.89 -5.00 3.67
CA THR A 104 8.37 -5.70 2.49
C THR A 104 7.65 -4.73 1.57
N PHE A 105 7.77 -4.94 0.27
CA PHE A 105 7.02 -4.22 -0.75
C PHE A 105 6.32 -5.17 -1.70
N ASP A 106 5.09 -4.83 -2.04
CA ASP A 106 4.36 -5.45 -3.13
C ASP A 106 4.75 -4.76 -4.42
N VAL A 107 5.18 -5.53 -5.41
CA VAL A 107 5.47 -5.00 -6.75
C VAL A 107 4.15 -4.83 -7.47
N ASN A 108 3.56 -3.64 -7.31
CA ASN A 108 2.26 -3.30 -7.89
C ASN A 108 2.42 -2.44 -9.15
N ALA A 109 1.88 -2.92 -10.27
CA ALA A 109 1.85 -2.24 -11.55
C ALA A 109 3.22 -1.73 -12.07
N ASP A 110 4.32 -2.37 -11.67
CA ASP A 110 5.69 -2.05 -12.11
C ASP A 110 6.25 -3.17 -13.01
N PRO A 111 6.02 -3.08 -14.34
CA PRO A 111 6.51 -4.09 -15.29
C PRO A 111 8.03 -4.09 -15.41
N GLU A 112 8.73 -3.00 -15.04
CA GLU A 112 10.19 -2.95 -15.08
C GLU A 112 10.78 -3.80 -13.96
N THR A 113 10.31 -3.60 -12.72
CA THR A 113 10.73 -4.42 -11.57
C THR A 113 10.32 -5.88 -11.74
N ASP A 114 9.10 -6.16 -12.21
CA ASP A 114 8.67 -7.52 -12.54
C ASP A 114 9.61 -8.19 -13.56
N GLY A 115 10.06 -7.41 -14.56
CA GLY A 115 11.04 -7.84 -15.53
C GLY A 115 12.38 -8.22 -14.89
N PHE A 116 12.88 -7.40 -13.96
CA PHE A 116 14.11 -7.72 -13.22
C PHE A 116 13.98 -8.98 -12.38
N ILE A 117 12.89 -9.13 -11.63
CA ILE A 117 12.64 -10.32 -10.80
C ILE A 117 12.58 -11.57 -11.68
N THR A 118 11.89 -11.51 -12.82
CA THR A 118 11.84 -12.61 -13.80
C THR A 118 13.22 -12.99 -14.32
N ILE A 119 14.06 -11.99 -14.64
CA ILE A 119 15.43 -12.21 -15.12
C ILE A 119 16.28 -12.89 -14.03
N ILE A 120 16.14 -12.47 -12.78
CA ILE A 120 16.89 -13.04 -11.64
C ILE A 120 16.59 -14.54 -11.48
N HIS A 121 15.31 -14.94 -11.46
CA HIS A 121 14.92 -16.35 -11.40
C HIS A 121 15.49 -17.15 -12.57
N LYS A 122 15.41 -16.59 -13.78
CA LYS A 122 15.94 -17.23 -14.99
C LYS A 122 17.46 -17.43 -14.95
N ILE A 123 18.22 -16.44 -14.46
CA ILE A 123 19.68 -16.53 -14.34
C ILE A 123 20.06 -17.62 -13.33
N ARG A 124 19.32 -17.73 -12.23
CA ARG A 124 19.56 -18.74 -11.19
C ARG A 124 19.01 -20.13 -11.53
N GLY A 125 18.17 -20.23 -12.56
CA GLY A 125 17.60 -21.50 -13.02
C GLY A 125 16.59 -22.10 -12.03
N ILE A 126 15.89 -21.24 -11.29
CA ILE A 126 14.89 -21.58 -10.27
C ILE A 126 13.48 -21.25 -10.76
N ASP A 127 12.46 -21.88 -10.18
CA ASP A 127 11.06 -21.68 -10.59
C ASP A 127 10.62 -20.24 -10.28
N PRO A 128 9.78 -19.59 -11.11
CA PRO A 128 9.26 -18.24 -10.81
C PRO A 128 8.51 -18.11 -9.47
N MET A 129 8.05 -19.21 -8.88
CA MET A 129 7.40 -19.25 -7.57
C MET A 129 8.36 -19.55 -6.41
N ASP A 130 9.60 -19.97 -6.72
CA ASP A 130 10.60 -20.27 -5.69
C ASP A 130 11.18 -18.98 -5.12
N GLU A 131 11.56 -19.02 -3.84
CA GLU A 131 12.21 -17.89 -3.17
C GLU A 131 13.65 -17.68 -3.66
N VAL A 132 14.05 -16.42 -3.78
CA VAL A 132 15.43 -16.03 -4.11
C VAL A 132 16.02 -15.21 -2.99
N GLU A 133 17.09 -15.71 -2.35
CA GLU A 133 17.91 -14.91 -1.44
C GLU A 133 19.06 -14.24 -2.19
N ILE A 134 19.16 -12.92 -2.12
CA ILE A 134 20.20 -12.11 -2.74
C ILE A 134 21.03 -11.46 -1.63
N LEU A 135 22.34 -11.70 -1.65
CA LEU A 135 23.28 -11.16 -0.67
C LEU A 135 24.04 -9.95 -1.21
N PRO A 136 24.55 -9.05 -0.34
CA PRO A 136 25.43 -7.97 -0.75
C PRO A 136 26.63 -8.49 -1.55
N GLY A 137 26.79 -8.00 -2.78
CA GLY A 137 27.84 -8.42 -3.71
C GLY A 137 27.39 -9.40 -4.79
N ASP A 138 26.18 -9.97 -4.67
CA ASP A 138 25.53 -10.68 -5.77
C ASP A 138 25.25 -9.70 -6.93
N MET A 139 25.34 -10.18 -8.18
CA MET A 139 25.11 -9.32 -9.35
C MET A 139 23.67 -8.79 -9.39
N GLU A 140 22.74 -9.57 -8.86
CA GLU A 140 21.32 -9.26 -8.78
C GLU A 140 21.00 -8.17 -7.74
N TRP A 141 21.90 -7.95 -6.77
CA TRP A 141 21.76 -6.87 -5.77
C TRP A 141 21.62 -5.52 -6.46
N ASP A 142 22.49 -5.25 -7.44
CA ASP A 142 22.50 -3.99 -8.19
C ASP A 142 21.26 -3.82 -9.08
N LEU A 143 20.57 -4.90 -9.45
CA LEU A 143 19.30 -4.82 -10.19
C LEU A 143 18.19 -4.32 -9.26
N ILE A 144 18.06 -4.92 -8.09
CA ILE A 144 17.06 -4.51 -7.09
C ILE A 144 17.38 -3.12 -6.52
N ALA A 145 18.65 -2.81 -6.29
CA ALA A 145 19.06 -1.51 -5.76
C ALA A 145 18.73 -0.31 -6.67
N ARG A 146 18.38 -0.55 -7.94
CA ARG A 146 17.98 0.48 -8.91
C ARG A 146 16.47 0.68 -8.98
N THR A 147 15.68 -0.17 -8.35
CA THR A 147 14.21 -0.06 -8.38
C THR A 147 13.75 1.06 -7.46
N GLU A 148 12.53 1.53 -7.66
CA GLU A 148 11.93 2.50 -6.76
C GLU A 148 11.76 1.95 -5.35
N TYR A 149 11.51 0.64 -5.20
CA TYR A 149 11.33 -0.01 -3.90
C TYR A 149 12.57 0.10 -3.01
N PHE A 150 13.78 -0.03 -3.56
CA PHE A 150 15.00 0.18 -2.80
C PHE A 150 15.16 1.65 -2.38
N ARG A 151 14.84 2.60 -3.28
CA ARG A 151 14.84 4.04 -2.96
C ARG A 151 13.84 4.37 -1.85
N VAL A 152 12.63 3.81 -1.93
CA VAL A 152 11.55 4.03 -0.97
C VAL A 152 11.93 3.45 0.40
N MET A 153 12.52 2.25 0.45
CA MET A 153 13.09 1.67 1.67
C MET A 153 14.13 2.62 2.31
N GLN A 154 15.03 3.19 1.51
CA GLN A 154 16.04 4.13 2.01
C GLN A 154 15.47 5.46 2.52
N MET A 155 14.23 5.82 2.17
CA MET A 155 13.57 7.01 2.72
C MET A 155 13.09 6.80 4.15
N ILE A 156 12.77 5.56 4.54
CA ILE A 156 12.13 5.26 5.82
C ILE A 156 13.07 4.63 6.84
N THR A 157 14.20 4.10 6.40
CA THR A 157 15.26 3.60 7.28
C THR A 157 16.64 4.04 6.81
N THR A 158 17.54 4.28 7.77
CA THR A 158 18.96 4.54 7.51
C THR A 158 19.81 3.27 7.51
N GLU A 159 19.22 2.15 7.91
CA GLU A 159 19.90 0.86 7.94
C GLU A 159 20.05 0.31 6.53
N SER A 160 21.17 -0.35 6.27
CA SER A 160 21.38 -1.06 5.00
C SER A 160 20.87 -2.48 5.15
N PRO A 161 20.09 -3.01 4.19
CA PRO A 161 19.65 -4.39 4.28
C PRO A 161 20.86 -5.33 4.24
N GLU A 162 20.81 -6.38 5.04
CA GLU A 162 21.80 -7.46 5.07
C GLU A 162 21.52 -8.51 4.00
N LYS A 163 20.27 -8.64 3.56
CA LYS A 163 19.84 -9.48 2.43
C LYS A 163 18.52 -8.99 1.83
N ILE A 164 18.27 -9.41 0.59
CA ILE A 164 17.00 -9.23 -0.10
C ILE A 164 16.41 -10.61 -0.36
N LEU A 165 15.13 -10.81 -0.04
CA LEU A 165 14.37 -11.97 -0.52
C LEU A 165 13.40 -11.52 -1.62
N LEU A 166 13.36 -12.27 -2.71
CA LEU A 166 12.31 -12.16 -3.72
C LEU A 166 11.38 -13.35 -3.57
N ARG A 167 10.08 -13.07 -3.50
CA ARG A 167 9.05 -14.11 -3.47
C ARG A 167 7.93 -13.75 -4.41
N ASN A 168 7.24 -14.78 -4.86
CA ASN A 168 5.97 -14.66 -5.57
C ASN A 168 4.91 -15.40 -4.77
N TYR A 169 3.73 -14.81 -4.62
CA TYR A 169 2.56 -15.53 -4.13
C TYR A 169 1.39 -15.37 -5.10
N GLY A 170 0.56 -16.39 -5.16
CA GLY A 170 -0.70 -16.32 -5.89
C GLY A 170 -1.75 -15.59 -5.08
N TYR A 171 -2.18 -14.44 -5.57
CA TYR A 171 -3.35 -13.72 -5.07
C TYR A 171 -4.60 -14.21 -5.80
N THR A 172 -5.65 -14.60 -5.09
CA THR A 172 -6.92 -15.00 -5.72
C THR A 172 -7.90 -13.81 -5.71
N ASN A 173 -8.30 -13.31 -6.87
CA ASN A 173 -9.30 -12.25 -6.95
C ASN A 173 -10.71 -12.77 -6.54
N ASN A 174 -11.67 -11.86 -6.42
CA ASN A 174 -13.08 -12.19 -6.11
C ASN A 174 -13.77 -13.09 -7.15
N LEU A 175 -13.17 -13.27 -8.33
CA LEU A 175 -13.66 -14.15 -9.39
C LEU A 175 -13.02 -15.55 -9.33
N GLY A 176 -12.07 -15.78 -8.42
CA GLY A 176 -11.34 -17.04 -8.28
C GLY A 176 -10.09 -17.15 -9.16
N ASP A 177 -9.70 -16.09 -9.86
CA ASP A 177 -8.49 -16.06 -10.68
C ASP A 177 -7.28 -15.82 -9.80
N VAL A 178 -6.23 -16.63 -9.99
CA VAL A 178 -4.96 -16.49 -9.26
C VAL A 178 -3.97 -15.65 -10.08
N PHE A 179 -3.56 -14.51 -9.54
CA PHE A 179 -2.53 -13.65 -10.10
C PHE A 179 -1.25 -13.74 -9.27
N PRO A 180 -0.10 -14.02 -9.90
CA PRO A 180 1.17 -13.92 -9.20
C PRO A 180 1.48 -12.45 -8.86
N THR A 181 1.78 -12.17 -7.60
CA THR A 181 2.31 -10.88 -7.17
C THR A 181 3.73 -11.07 -6.70
N ASN A 182 4.66 -10.31 -7.28
CA ASN A 182 6.04 -10.29 -6.84
C ASN A 182 6.17 -9.42 -5.58
N CYS A 183 7.04 -9.83 -4.67
CA CYS A 183 7.35 -9.09 -3.46
C CYS A 183 8.84 -9.05 -3.21
N ILE A 184 9.28 -7.89 -2.69
CA ILE A 184 10.66 -7.63 -2.32
C ILE A 184 10.73 -7.44 -0.82
N TYR A 185 11.51 -8.28 -0.15
CA TYR A 185 11.72 -8.26 1.29
C TYR A 185 13.14 -7.78 1.57
N PHE A 186 13.28 -6.71 2.32
CA PHE A 186 14.54 -6.21 2.83
C PHE A 186 14.71 -6.67 4.28
N SER A 187 15.73 -7.49 4.55
CA SER A 187 16.08 -7.88 5.93
C SER A 187 17.20 -7.00 6.46
N PHE A 188 17.08 -6.57 7.71
CA PHE A 188 18.09 -5.79 8.44
C PHE A 188 18.72 -6.60 9.58
N SER A 189 18.43 -7.89 9.68
CA SER A 189 18.94 -8.76 10.75
C SER A 189 19.49 -10.08 10.22
N SER A 190 20.69 -10.45 10.68
CA SER A 190 21.34 -11.70 10.32
C SER A 190 20.81 -12.90 11.11
N ASP A 191 20.11 -12.65 12.22
CA ASP A 191 19.64 -13.64 13.18
C ASP A 191 18.30 -14.30 12.78
N ASP A 192 17.95 -14.25 11.49
CA ASP A 192 16.75 -14.91 10.99
C ASP A 192 16.96 -16.44 10.95
N THR A 193 16.84 -17.09 12.10
CA THR A 193 16.19 -18.41 12.12
C THR A 193 14.75 -18.18 11.65
N THR A 194 14.54 -18.26 10.34
CA THR A 194 13.22 -18.52 9.76
C THR A 194 12.77 -19.88 10.28
N SER A 195 12.22 -19.89 11.50
CA SER A 195 11.61 -21.07 12.10
C SER A 195 10.45 -21.47 11.20
N THR A 196 10.73 -22.40 10.31
CA THR A 196 9.78 -23.16 9.49
C THR A 196 8.88 -24.06 10.35
N THR A 197 8.78 -23.82 11.66
CA THR A 197 7.99 -24.61 12.60
C THR A 197 6.81 -23.83 13.17
N GLU A 198 5.63 -24.14 12.62
CA GLU A 198 4.31 -24.22 13.24
C GLU A 198 3.61 -22.97 13.80
N SER A 199 4.19 -21.77 13.80
CA SER A 199 3.43 -20.53 13.99
C SER A 199 3.85 -19.49 12.95
N GLY A 200 2.95 -19.17 12.01
CA GLY A 200 2.94 -18.03 11.09
C GLY A 200 4.29 -17.41 10.72
N TRP A 201 4.66 -17.45 9.44
CA TRP A 201 5.74 -16.61 8.93
C TRP A 201 5.49 -15.14 9.30
N PRO A 202 6.53 -14.29 9.38
CA PRO A 202 6.40 -12.84 9.63
C PRO A 202 5.44 -12.06 8.72
N PHE A 203 4.93 -12.73 7.68
CA PHE A 203 4.30 -12.17 6.50
C PHE A 203 3.00 -12.90 6.17
N ASP A 204 2.38 -13.56 7.15
CA ASP A 204 1.00 -14.04 7.02
C ASP A 204 0.02 -12.86 7.14
N ASP A 205 0.18 -11.89 6.24
CA ASP A 205 -0.57 -10.65 6.15
C ASP A 205 -1.66 -10.73 5.08
N GLU A 206 -2.09 -11.94 4.71
CA GLU A 206 -3.15 -12.20 3.73
C GLU A 206 -4.41 -11.39 4.05
N TYR A 207 -4.79 -11.35 5.34
CA TYR A 207 -5.92 -10.54 5.80
C TYR A 207 -5.72 -9.03 5.55
N GLN A 208 -4.50 -8.51 5.75
CA GLN A 208 -4.20 -7.10 5.52
C GLN A 208 -4.22 -6.78 4.02
N ARG A 209 -3.64 -7.65 3.18
CA ARG A 209 -3.71 -7.54 1.71
C ARG A 209 -5.15 -7.54 1.22
N ASP A 210 -5.96 -8.49 1.69
CA ASP A 210 -7.38 -8.56 1.35
C ASP A 210 -8.11 -7.29 1.76
N ALA A 211 -7.81 -6.73 2.94
CA ALA A 211 -8.39 -5.49 3.40
C ALA A 211 -7.99 -4.28 2.52
N VAL A 212 -6.73 -4.19 2.07
CA VAL A 212 -6.27 -3.16 1.12
C VAL A 212 -7.02 -3.29 -0.20
N PHE A 213 -7.05 -4.49 -0.77
CA PHE A 213 -7.68 -4.74 -2.07
C PHE A 213 -9.19 -4.48 -2.06
N LEU A 214 -9.89 -4.96 -1.02
CA LEU A 214 -11.32 -4.67 -0.85
C LEU A 214 -11.57 -3.16 -0.77
N GLN A 215 -10.65 -2.42 -0.16
CA GLN A 215 -10.78 -0.99 -0.02
C GLN A 215 -10.48 -0.23 -1.33
N GLU A 216 -9.55 -0.69 -2.15
CA GLU A 216 -9.33 -0.21 -3.52
C GLU A 216 -10.56 -0.46 -4.39
N LEU A 217 -11.12 -1.67 -4.37
CA LEU A 217 -12.34 -2.00 -5.12
C LEU A 217 -13.55 -1.13 -4.72
N LEU A 218 -13.73 -0.91 -3.42
CA LEU A 218 -14.80 -0.03 -2.93
C LEU A 218 -14.61 1.41 -3.42
N ASN A 219 -13.37 1.88 -3.48
CA ASN A 219 -13.05 3.21 -4.00
C ASN A 219 -13.36 3.32 -5.50
N GLU A 220 -12.97 2.33 -6.31
CA GLU A 220 -13.30 2.31 -7.73
C GLU A 220 -14.82 2.28 -7.96
N ALA A 221 -15.56 1.50 -7.18
CA ALA A 221 -17.01 1.41 -7.29
C ALA A 221 -17.70 2.75 -6.98
N ILE A 222 -17.23 3.48 -5.96
CA ILE A 222 -17.74 4.82 -5.63
C ILE A 222 -17.43 5.79 -6.78
N ASN A 223 -16.19 5.82 -7.26
CA ASN A 223 -15.77 6.74 -8.32
C ASN A 223 -16.57 6.53 -9.62
N ASN A 224 -16.83 5.28 -10.00
CA ASN A 224 -17.63 4.96 -11.18
C ASN A 224 -19.12 5.29 -11.03
N SER A 225 -19.63 5.39 -9.79
CA SER A 225 -21.04 5.74 -9.55
C SER A 225 -21.30 7.25 -9.64
N GLU A 226 -20.34 8.09 -9.23
CA GLU A 226 -20.46 9.55 -9.28
C GLU A 226 -20.44 10.10 -10.71
N ASP A 227 -19.76 9.43 -11.65
CA ASP A 227 -19.73 9.82 -13.08
C ASP A 227 -21.05 9.49 -13.83
N SER A 228 -22.02 8.85 -13.18
CA SER A 228 -23.28 8.44 -13.83
C SER A 228 -24.48 9.37 -13.59
N GLU A 229 -24.32 10.44 -12.81
CA GLU A 229 -25.43 11.37 -12.48
C GLU A 229 -25.61 12.57 -13.44
N ASP A 230 -24.84 12.67 -14.53
CA ASP A 230 -24.92 13.78 -15.51
C ASP A 230 -25.83 13.50 -16.73
N PHE A 231 -26.97 12.81 -16.56
CA PHE A 231 -27.94 12.62 -17.64
C PHE A 231 -29.42 12.70 -17.22
N GLU A 232 -29.82 13.76 -16.50
CA GLU A 232 -31.24 14.18 -16.49
C GLU A 232 -31.34 15.70 -16.71
N GLY A 233 -31.55 16.09 -17.98
CA GLY A 233 -31.74 17.49 -18.32
C GLY A 233 -32.00 17.78 -19.79
N SER A 234 -32.68 16.91 -20.53
CA SER A 234 -33.28 17.31 -21.81
C SER A 234 -34.80 17.36 -21.65
N GLU A 235 -35.30 18.59 -21.50
CA GLU A 235 -36.70 18.97 -21.65
C GLU A 235 -37.29 18.28 -22.89
N VAL A 236 -38.28 17.41 -22.68
CA VAL A 236 -39.13 16.90 -23.75
C VAL A 236 -40.19 17.96 -24.00
N ASP A 237 -39.90 18.85 -24.94
CA ASP A 237 -40.91 19.70 -25.58
C ASP A 237 -41.89 18.80 -26.35
N GLN A 238 -43.09 18.67 -25.78
CA GLN A 238 -44.27 18.23 -26.51
C GLN A 238 -44.67 19.34 -27.48
N ASP A 239 -44.36 19.19 -28.76
CA ASP A 239 -45.12 19.88 -29.81
C ASP A 239 -45.59 18.92 -30.91
N SER A 240 -46.91 18.80 -30.92
CA SER A 240 -47.79 18.26 -31.93
C SER A 240 -47.50 18.75 -33.36
N ARG A 241 -47.47 17.82 -34.33
CA ARG A 241 -48.01 18.10 -35.68
C ARG A 241 -48.31 16.83 -36.47
N GLU A 242 -49.58 16.76 -36.89
CA GLU A 242 -50.14 15.87 -37.91
C GLU A 242 -49.50 16.11 -39.29
N SER A 243 -49.36 15.03 -40.08
CA SER A 243 -49.64 14.91 -41.53
C SER A 243 -49.02 13.58 -42.01
N GLU A 244 -49.84 12.58 -42.34
CA GLU A 244 -50.36 12.27 -43.69
C GLU A 244 -49.32 11.66 -44.66
N ASP A 245 -49.68 10.46 -45.12
CA ASP A 245 -49.39 9.84 -46.42
C ASP A 245 -47.94 9.70 -46.90
N SER A 246 -47.50 8.44 -47.06
CA SER A 246 -47.65 7.76 -48.35
C SER A 246 -47.00 6.36 -48.37
N GLU A 247 -47.82 5.37 -48.72
CA GLU A 247 -47.38 4.10 -49.29
C GLU A 247 -46.50 4.33 -50.53
N LYS A 248 -45.36 3.62 -50.61
CA LYS A 248 -45.03 2.71 -51.73
C LYS A 248 -43.65 2.06 -51.57
N ASN A 249 -43.68 0.73 -51.62
CA ASN A 249 -42.80 -0.20 -52.36
C ASN A 249 -41.30 0.13 -52.50
N TYR A 250 -40.43 -0.84 -52.20
CA TYR A 250 -39.90 -1.77 -53.21
C TYR A 250 -39.09 -2.89 -52.54
N GLU A 251 -39.50 -4.13 -52.80
CA GLU A 251 -38.66 -5.33 -52.71
C GLU A 251 -37.45 -5.19 -53.64
N THR A 252 -36.26 -5.59 -53.21
CA THR A 252 -35.31 -6.26 -54.12
C THR A 252 -34.22 -7.03 -53.38
N ASN A 253 -34.37 -8.36 -53.45
CA ASN A 253 -33.36 -9.39 -53.73
C ASN A 253 -32.02 -9.45 -53.00
N SER A 254 -31.91 -10.56 -52.28
CA SER A 254 -30.73 -11.41 -52.11
C SER A 254 -29.93 -11.65 -53.40
N ARG A 255 -28.61 -11.57 -53.28
CA ARG A 255 -27.69 -12.63 -53.72
C ARG A 255 -26.36 -12.52 -53.01
#